data_AF-A0A1E1IVF6-F1
#
_entry.id   AF-A0A1E1IVF6-F1
#
_cell.length_a   1.000
_cell.length_b   1.000
_cell.length_c   1.000
_cell.angle_alpha   90.00
_cell.angle_beta   90.00
_cell.angle_gamma   90.00
#
_symmetry.space_group_name_H-M   'P 1'
#
loop_
_entity.id
_entity.type
_entity.pdbx_description
1 polymer ?
#
loop_
_entity_poly.entity_id
_entity_poly.type
_entity_poly.pdbx_seq_one_letter_code
_entity_poly.pdbx_strand_id
1 'polypeptide(L)'
;MSQLSIVKDQLLSKGINHFVVLSSSGQVVEYSGDFENKEKQILAYAILQQCTALFAKGEWMKRVTMKFEDVLYVGTTVQDGATVYGVVAKRPTNAATM
;
A
#
# COMPACT_ATOMS: atom_id res chain seq x y z
N MET A 1 -1.11 20.36 -5.78
CA MET A 1 -0.30 19.14 -5.66
C MET A 1 -1.22 18.07 -5.10
N SER A 2 -1.38 16.93 -5.77
CA SER A 2 -2.32 15.87 -5.31
C SER A 2 -1.72 15.10 -4.13
N GLN A 3 -2.57 14.55 -3.26
CA GLN A 3 -2.12 13.69 -2.15
C GLN A 3 -1.33 12.50 -2.68
N LEU A 4 -1.71 11.97 -3.85
CA LEU A 4 -1.05 10.84 -4.48
C LEU A 4 0.43 11.12 -4.80
N SER A 5 0.74 12.30 -5.36
CA SER A 5 2.12 12.71 -5.62
C SER A 5 2.93 12.84 -4.33
N ILE A 6 2.33 13.37 -3.26
CA ILE A 6 2.99 13.49 -1.95
C ILE A 6 3.29 12.10 -1.36
N VAL A 7 2.35 11.15 -1.45
CA VAL A 7 2.56 9.78 -0.98
C VAL A 7 3.71 9.12 -1.72
N LYS A 8 3.77 9.25 -3.04
CA LYS A 8 4.88 8.74 -3.85
C LYS A 8 6.22 9.30 -3.37
N ASP A 9 6.34 10.62 -3.27
CA ASP A 9 7.58 11.28 -2.86
C ASP A 9 7.99 10.87 -1.44
N GLN A 10 7.02 10.68 -0.54
CA GLN A 10 7.26 10.17 0.81
C GLN A 10 7.73 8.71 0.85
N LEU A 11 7.23 7.85 -0.03
CA LEU A 11 7.67 6.46 -0.12
C LEU A 11 9.12 6.41 -0.64
N LEU A 12 9.39 7.13 -1.73
CA LEU A 12 10.71 7.18 -2.36
C LEU A 12 11.76 7.82 -1.44
N SER A 13 11.45 8.93 -0.78
CA SER A 13 12.37 9.57 0.18
C SER A 13 12.70 8.71 1.40
N LYS A 14 11.87 7.68 1.70
CA LYS A 14 12.12 6.70 2.76
C LYS A 14 12.80 5.43 2.25
N GLY A 15 13.24 5.40 1.00
CA GLY A 15 13.86 4.23 0.37
C GLY A 15 12.89 3.09 0.09
N ILE A 16 11.58 3.34 0.12
CA ILE A 16 10.55 2.34 -0.18
C ILE A 16 10.37 2.28 -1.69
N ASN A 17 11.15 1.40 -2.34
CA ASN A 17 11.18 1.27 -3.80
C ASN A 17 10.21 0.22 -4.35
N HIS A 18 9.51 -0.52 -3.48
CA HIS A 18 8.53 -1.51 -3.89
C HIS A 18 7.17 -1.10 -3.30
N PHE A 19 6.32 -0.51 -4.13
CA PHE A 19 4.98 -0.10 -3.72
C PHE A 19 3.97 -0.19 -4.85
N VAL A 20 2.69 -0.18 -4.50
CA VAL A 20 1.57 -0.04 -5.42
C VAL A 20 0.52 0.87 -4.80
N VAL A 21 -0.08 1.70 -5.64
CA VAL A 21 -1.22 2.55 -5.34
C VAL A 21 -2.41 2.09 -6.17
N LEU A 22 -3.52 1.81 -5.50
CA LEU A 22 -4.72 1.22 -6.05
C LEU A 22 -5.89 2.17 -5.85
N SER A 23 -6.81 2.26 -6.81
CA SER A 23 -8.13 2.86 -6.57
C SER A 23 -8.96 1.96 -5.65
N SER A 24 -10.09 2.49 -5.16
CA SER A 24 -11.08 1.70 -4.42
C SER A 24 -11.67 0.51 -5.20
N SER A 25 -11.59 0.53 -6.54
CA SER A 25 -12.00 -0.58 -7.41
C SER A 25 -10.88 -1.60 -7.68
N GLY A 26 -9.69 -1.39 -7.12
CA GLY A 26 -8.52 -2.25 -7.32
C GLY A 26 -7.75 -1.99 -8.61
N GLN A 27 -8.06 -0.91 -9.34
CA GLN A 27 -7.25 -0.51 -10.49
C GLN A 27 -5.94 0.09 -10.01
N VAL A 28 -4.84 -0.32 -10.63
CA VAL A 28 -3.51 0.21 -10.33
C VAL A 28 -3.37 1.59 -10.93
N VAL A 29 -3.09 2.56 -10.06
CA VAL A 29 -2.84 3.96 -10.42
C VAL A 29 -1.34 4.20 -10.59
N GLU A 30 -0.54 3.61 -9.71
CA GLU A 30 0.91 3.73 -9.73
C GLU A 30 1.55 2.50 -9.07
N TYR A 31 2.76 2.15 -9.49
CA TYR A 31 3.52 1.04 -8.91
C TYR A 31 5.02 1.24 -9.08
N SER A 32 5.79 0.48 -8.32
CA SER A 32 7.24 0.42 -8.44
C SER A 32 7.79 -0.92 -7.93
N GLY A 33 8.93 -1.33 -8.47
CA GLY A 33 9.69 -2.50 -8.03
C GLY A 33 8.93 -3.81 -8.20
N ASP A 34 8.68 -4.54 -7.10
CA ASP A 34 8.12 -5.90 -7.13
C ASP A 34 6.66 -5.92 -7.63
N PHE A 35 6.01 -4.75 -7.61
CA PHE A 35 4.65 -4.57 -8.07
C PHE A 35 4.56 -4.32 -9.58
N GLU A 36 5.65 -4.40 -10.35
CA GLU A 36 5.57 -4.62 -11.80
C GLU A 36 4.87 -5.95 -12.14
N ASN A 37 4.99 -6.93 -11.24
CA ASN A 37 4.29 -8.20 -11.37
C ASN A 37 2.80 -8.04 -11.02
N LYS A 38 1.91 -8.35 -11.97
CA LYS A 38 0.46 -8.29 -11.81
C LYS A 38 -0.07 -9.16 -10.67
N GLU A 39 0.52 -10.33 -10.42
CA GLU A 39 0.10 -11.19 -9.30
C GLU A 39 0.35 -10.50 -7.95
N LYS A 40 1.45 -9.72 -7.85
CA LYS A 40 1.74 -8.93 -6.64
C LYS A 40 0.78 -7.76 -6.48
N GLN A 41 0.33 -7.15 -7.57
CA GLN A 41 -0.72 -6.12 -7.54
C GLN A 41 -2.06 -6.70 -7.05
N ILE A 42 -2.43 -7.88 -7.56
CA ILE A 42 -3.64 -8.60 -7.12
C ILE A 42 -3.55 -8.96 -5.63
N LEU A 43 -2.39 -9.45 -5.18
CA LEU A 43 -2.14 -9.73 -3.76
C LEU A 43 -2.31 -8.47 -2.91
N ALA A 44 -1.72 -7.33 -3.31
CA ALA A 44 -1.88 -6.07 -2.59
C ALA A 44 -3.33 -5.65 -2.47
N TYR A 45 -4.10 -5.75 -3.56
CA TYR A 45 -5.52 -5.43 -3.52
C TYR A 45 -6.29 -6.38 -2.59
N ALA A 46 -6.00 -7.68 -2.64
CA ALA A 46 -6.62 -8.67 -1.76
C ALA A 46 -6.37 -8.40 -0.27
N ILE A 47 -5.14 -8.02 0.11
CA ILE A 47 -4.80 -7.63 1.49
C ILE A 47 -5.70 -6.46 1.94
N LEU A 48 -5.75 -5.40 1.13
CA LEU A 48 -6.52 -4.20 1.48
C LEU A 48 -8.02 -4.51 1.57
N GLN A 49 -8.56 -5.23 0.60
CA GLN A 49 -9.98 -5.57 0.55
C GLN A 49 -10.39 -6.42 1.77
N GLN A 50 -9.63 -7.48 2.07
CA GLN A 50 -9.96 -8.38 3.19
C GLN A 50 -9.87 -7.67 4.53
N CYS A 51 -8.86 -6.81 4.72
CA CYS A 51 -8.72 -6.08 5.98
C CYS A 51 -9.74 -4.96 6.12
N THR A 52 -10.12 -4.29 5.02
CA THR A 52 -11.15 -3.23 5.06
C THR A 52 -12.50 -3.78 5.54
N ALA A 53 -12.81 -5.03 5.21
CA ALA A 53 -14.03 -5.70 5.64
C ALA A 53 -14.13 -5.94 7.16
N LEU A 54 -13.03 -5.80 7.92
CA LEU A 54 -13.01 -6.00 9.37
C LEU A 54 -13.44 -4.77 10.17
N PHE A 55 -13.50 -3.59 9.53
CA PHE A 55 -13.75 -2.33 10.21
C PHE A 55 -15.25 -2.05 10.34
N ALA A 56 -15.66 -1.58 11.51
CA ALA A 56 -17.03 -1.13 11.74
C ALA A 56 -17.30 0.19 11.00
N LYS A 57 -18.59 0.52 10.82
CA LYS A 57 -18.99 1.80 10.21
C LYS A 57 -18.40 2.97 11.01
N GLY A 58 -17.62 3.81 10.35
CA GLY A 58 -16.95 4.97 10.95
C GLY A 58 -15.50 4.72 11.36
N GLU A 59 -15.02 3.47 11.29
CA GLU A 59 -13.62 3.14 11.46
C GLU A 59 -12.86 3.20 10.13
N TRP A 60 -11.56 3.49 10.20
CA TRP A 60 -10.70 3.69 9.04
C TRP A 60 -9.41 2.90 9.20
N MET A 61 -8.97 2.25 8.13
CA MET A 61 -7.74 1.48 8.13
C MET A 61 -6.51 2.39 8.17
N LYS A 62 -5.91 2.55 9.35
CA LYS A 62 -4.65 3.31 9.49
C LYS A 62 -3.44 2.57 8.95
N ARG A 63 -3.35 1.26 9.20
CA ARG A 63 -2.25 0.41 8.75
C ARG A 63 -2.59 -1.06 8.92
N VAL A 64 -2.31 -1.86 7.91
CA VAL A 64 -2.22 -3.33 7.99
C VAL A 64 -0.76 -3.74 7.77
N THR A 65 -0.31 -4.78 8.45
CA THR A 65 1.01 -5.37 8.22
C THR A 65 0.88 -6.87 8.11
N MET A 66 1.24 -7.41 6.95
CA MET A 66 1.33 -8.85 6.71
C MET A 66 2.80 -9.22 6.64
N LYS A 67 3.23 -10.11 7.54
CA LYS A 67 4.62 -10.55 7.67
C LYS A 67 4.78 -11.97 7.13
N PHE A 68 5.71 -12.12 6.20
CA PHE A 68 6.37 -13.37 5.87
C PHE A 68 7.77 -13.36 6.49
N GLU A 69 8.47 -14.50 6.45
CA GLU A 69 9.79 -14.66 7.08
C GLU A 69 10.74 -13.48 6.77
N ASP A 70 10.97 -13.22 5.48
CA ASP A 70 11.93 -12.20 5.04
C ASP A 70 11.28 -10.90 4.52
N VAL A 71 9.95 -10.81 4.49
CA VAL A 71 9.22 -9.72 3.82
C VAL A 71 8.03 -9.23 4.63
N LEU A 72 7.86 -7.91 4.66
CA LEU A 72 6.66 -7.22 5.17
C LEU A 72 5.91 -6.56 4.02
N TYR A 73 4.61 -6.83 3.95
CA TYR A 73 3.65 -6.01 3.22
C TYR A 73 2.98 -5.06 4.20
N VAL A 74 3.11 -3.76 3.97
CA VAL A 74 2.49 -2.71 4.78
C VAL A 74 1.46 -1.99 3.93
N GLY A 75 0.19 -2.13 4.29
CA GLY A 75 -0.93 -1.50 3.60
C GLY A 75 -1.54 -0.35 4.40
N THR A 76 -2.05 0.67 3.73
CA THR A 76 -2.86 1.75 4.31
C THR A 76 -3.84 2.26 3.25
N THR A 77 -4.80 3.08 3.65
CA THR A 77 -5.55 3.93 2.72
C THR A 77 -5.10 5.38 2.83
N VAL A 78 -5.24 6.14 1.74
CA VAL A 78 -5.04 7.59 1.67
C VAL A 78 -6.24 8.20 0.96
N GLN A 79 -6.74 9.31 1.48
CA GLN A 79 -7.86 10.03 0.89
C GLN A 79 -7.36 11.26 0.13
N ASP A 80 -7.76 11.40 -1.13
CA ASP A 80 -7.56 12.61 -1.95
C ASP A 80 -8.93 13.11 -2.41
N GLY A 81 -9.43 14.18 -1.76
CA GLY A 81 -10.79 14.66 -1.97
C GLY A 81 -11.85 13.59 -1.66
N ALA A 82 -12.65 13.23 -2.66
CA ALA A 82 -13.69 12.21 -2.57
C ALA A 82 -13.19 10.77 -2.88
N THR A 83 -11.93 10.63 -3.30
CA THR A 83 -11.37 9.34 -3.71
C THR A 83 -10.50 8.76 -2.62
N VAL A 84 -10.69 7.46 -2.35
CA VAL A 84 -9.85 6.69 -1.44
C VAL A 84 -8.94 5.79 -2.26
N TYR A 85 -7.65 5.90 -2.00
CA TYR A 85 -6.61 5.06 -2.59
C TYR A 85 -6.08 4.07 -1.57
N GLY A 86 -5.85 2.84 -2.01
CA GLY A 86 -5.07 1.86 -1.28
C GLY A 86 -3.60 2.01 -1.59
N VAL A 87 -2.74 1.97 -0.58
CA VAL A 87 -1.29 2.02 -0.74
C VAL A 87 -0.70 0.78 -0.07
N VAL A 88 0.06 -0.02 -0.81
CA VAL A 88 0.78 -1.17 -0.26
C VAL A 88 2.25 -1.05 -0.59
N ALA A 89 3.09 -1.15 0.42
CA ALA A 89 4.54 -1.19 0.29
C ALA A 89 5.06 -2.59 0.68
N LYS A 90 6.07 -3.06 -0.04
CA LYS A 90 6.84 -4.26 0.30
C LYS A 90 8.21 -3.82 0.82
N ARG A 91 8.63 -4.35 1.96
CA ARG A 91 9.96 -4.10 2.52
C ARG A 91 10.55 -5.38 3.13
N PRO A 92 11.87 -5.55 3.13
CA PRO A 92 12.50 -6.68 3.81
C PRO A 92 12.30 -6.57 5.34
N THR A 93 12.17 -7.71 6.02
CA THR A 93 12.13 -7.77 7.50
C THR A 93 13.50 -7.48 8.11
N ASN A 94 14.57 -7.79 7.39
CA ASN A 94 15.97 -7.61 7.81
C ASN A 94 16.52 -6.19 7.58
N ALA A 95 15.68 -5.24 7.19
CA ALA A 95 16.01 -3.82 7.29
C ALA A 95 15.94 -3.35 8.76
N ALA A 96 16.74 -3.99 9.62
CA ALA A 96 17.24 -3.34 10.80
C ALA A 96 18.21 -2.25 10.30
N THR A 97 17.80 -0.99 10.48
CA THR A 97 18.67 0.21 10.57
C THR A 97 19.98 0.16 9.78
N MET A 98 19.99 0.82 8.62
CA MET A 98 21.14 1.64 8.20
C MET A 98 20.63 3.04 7.93
#